data_AF-A0A7S3XQV4-F1
#
_entry.id   AF-A0A7S3XQV4-F1
#
_cell.length_a   1.000
_cell.length_b   1.000
_cell.length_c   1.000
_cell.angle_alpha   90.00
_cell.angle_beta   90.00
_cell.angle_gamma   90.00
#
_symmetry.space_group_name_H-M   'P 1'
#
loop_
_entity.id
_entity.type
_entity.pdbx_description
1 polymer ?
#
loop_
_entity_poly.entity_id
_entity_poly.type
_entity_poly.pdbx_seq_one_letter_code
_entity_poly.pdbx_strand_id
1 'polypeptide(L)'
;MLALRVFVNVPQHVARLMARGLDAALAQHIAHLFTRDPLVIFQGAVAEVDDERSTEHFENVQSTNWQTVRWKPPPPREGPNAPHIGWRVEFRSMEVQLTDFENAAFTVFVVLVTRVILAFDLNLYLPLSKVDENMRRAHARGAVTGERFFVRKHMAPPPQPGGGGGGGGGG
;
A
#
# COMPACT_ATOMS: atom_id res chain seq x y z
N MET A 1 6.05 18.15 32.79
CA MET A 1 4.93 17.86 31.87
C MET A 1 5.07 16.41 31.43
N LEU A 2 4.33 15.49 32.07
CA LEU A 2 4.40 14.06 31.78
C LEU A 2 3.94 13.81 30.35
N ALA A 3 4.85 13.35 29.49
CA ALA A 3 4.45 12.67 28.27
C ALA A 3 3.82 11.33 28.70
N LEU A 4 2.49 11.23 28.60
CA LEU A 4 1.84 9.92 28.53
C LEU A 4 2.42 9.20 27.31
N ARG A 5 3.42 8.35 27.54
CA ARG A 5 3.70 7.23 26.65
C ARG A 5 2.50 6.28 26.77
N VAL A 6 1.46 6.53 25.98
CA VAL A 6 0.59 5.44 25.55
C VAL A 6 1.48 4.57 24.67
N PHE A 7 2.10 3.56 25.28
CA PHE A 7 2.69 2.48 24.54
C PHE A 7 1.54 1.81 23.80
N VAL A 8 1.32 2.19 22.53
CA VAL A 8 0.45 1.41 21.66
C VAL A 8 1.07 0.01 21.64
N ASN A 9 0.29 -0.97 22.08
CA ASN A 9 0.73 -2.36 22.20
C ASN A 9 0.86 -3.03 20.81
N VAL A 10 1.64 -2.45 19.90
CA VAL A 10 1.88 -2.98 18.56
C VAL A 10 2.24 -4.48 18.60
N PRO A 11 3.11 -4.97 19.51
CA PRO A 11 3.38 -6.40 19.62
C PRO A 11 2.14 -7.26 19.92
N GLN A 12 1.22 -6.78 20.77
CA GLN A 12 -0.02 -7.50 21.10
C GLN A 12 -0.96 -7.53 19.89
N HIS A 13 -1.04 -6.44 19.13
CA HIS A 13 -1.87 -6.34 17.93
C HIS A 13 -1.34 -7.28 16.84
N VAL A 14 -0.02 -7.28 16.62
CA VAL A 14 0.64 -8.21 15.69
C VAL A 14 0.37 -9.66 16.09
N ALA A 15 0.57 -10.03 17.35
CA ALA A 15 0.32 -11.39 17.84
C ALA A 15 -1.14 -11.81 17.64
N ARG A 16 -2.11 -10.93 17.94
CA ARG A 16 -3.54 -11.18 17.71
C ARG A 16 -3.87 -11.42 16.24
N LEU A 17 -3.30 -10.61 15.34
CA LEU A 17 -3.53 -10.72 13.90
C LEU A 17 -2.89 -11.99 13.33
N MET A 18 -1.67 -12.32 13.74
CA MET A 18 -0.99 -13.56 13.32
C MET A 18 -1.71 -14.81 13.81
N ALA A 19 -2.23 -14.81 15.05
CA ALA A 19 -3.07 -15.90 15.56
C ALA A 19 -4.38 -16.10 14.77
N ARG A 20 -4.79 -15.10 13.97
CA ARG A 20 -5.95 -15.15 13.07
C ARG A 20 -5.57 -15.44 11.61
N GLY A 21 -4.31 -15.78 11.34
CA GLY A 21 -3.85 -16.27 10.04
C GLY A 21 -3.20 -15.21 9.13
N LEU A 22 -2.96 -13.99 9.61
CA LEU A 22 -2.19 -13.00 8.85
C LEU A 22 -0.69 -13.31 8.92
N ASP A 23 0.03 -13.09 7.83
CA ASP A 23 1.49 -13.13 7.85
C ASP A 23 2.06 -11.94 8.66
N ALA A 24 3.32 -12.08 9.07
CA ALA A 24 3.97 -11.09 9.92
C ALA A 24 4.04 -9.68 9.30
N ALA A 25 4.23 -9.57 7.98
CA ALA A 25 4.36 -8.28 7.31
C ALA A 25 3.02 -7.55 7.26
N LEU A 26 1.93 -8.25 6.88
CA LEU A 26 0.60 -7.68 6.88
C LEU A 26 0.10 -7.36 8.30
N ALA A 27 0.38 -8.24 9.26
CA ALA A 27 0.04 -8.01 10.66
C ALA A 27 0.75 -6.76 11.21
N GLN A 28 2.03 -6.56 10.89
CA GLN A 28 2.79 -5.37 11.26
C GLN A 28 2.22 -4.10 10.62
N HIS A 29 1.85 -4.17 9.33
CA HIS A 29 1.23 -3.04 8.63
C HIS A 29 -0.07 -2.61 9.30
N ILE A 30 -0.99 -3.56 9.54
CA ILE A 30 -2.29 -3.26 10.16
C ILE A 30 -2.08 -2.77 11.59
N ALA A 31 -1.26 -3.44 12.39
CA ALA A 31 -0.98 -3.03 13.77
C ALA A 31 -0.41 -1.60 13.84
N HIS A 32 0.36 -1.16 12.85
CA HIS A 32 0.85 0.22 12.77
C HIS A 32 -0.28 1.23 12.56
N LEU A 33 -1.31 0.93 11.77
CA LEU A 33 -2.47 1.81 11.58
C LEU A 33 -3.19 2.10 12.91
N PHE A 34 -3.32 1.06 13.75
CA PHE A 34 -3.94 1.12 15.08
C PHE A 34 -3.05 1.75 16.16
N THR A 35 -1.94 2.40 15.76
CA THR A 35 -1.22 3.32 16.66
C THR A 35 -1.89 4.68 16.78
N ARG A 36 -2.92 4.94 15.98
CA ARG A 36 -3.69 6.18 15.97
C ARG A 36 -5.06 5.94 16.59
N ASP A 37 -5.51 6.92 17.35
CA ASP A 37 -6.88 6.98 17.82
C ASP A 37 -7.82 7.38 16.68
N PRO A 38 -9.07 6.88 16.66
CA PRO A 38 -10.09 7.30 15.71
C PRO A 38 -10.40 8.78 15.88
N LEU A 39 -10.42 9.55 14.77
CA LEU A 39 -10.59 11.01 14.82
C LEU A 39 -12.05 11.44 14.94
N VAL A 40 -12.98 10.70 14.33
CA VAL A 40 -14.41 11.04 14.28
C VAL A 40 -15.20 9.76 14.46
N ILE A 41 -16.03 9.68 15.50
CA ILE A 41 -16.95 8.57 15.73
C ILE A 41 -18.34 9.16 15.93
N PHE A 42 -19.32 8.71 15.14
CA PHE A 42 -20.71 9.11 15.30
C PHE A 42 -21.36 8.37 16.47
N GLN A 43 -22.37 9.00 17.07
CA GLN A 43 -23.18 8.34 18.09
C GLN A 43 -23.81 7.06 17.51
N GLY A 44 -23.81 5.98 18.28
CA GLY A 44 -24.29 4.66 17.85
C GLY A 44 -23.21 3.80 17.18
N ALA A 45 -22.21 4.39 16.52
CA ALA A 45 -21.20 3.64 15.76
C ALA A 45 -20.45 2.58 16.60
N VAL A 46 -20.19 2.84 17.88
CA VAL A 46 -19.51 1.88 18.77
C VAL A 46 -20.41 0.72 19.19
N ALA A 47 -21.70 0.97 19.40
CA ALA A 47 -22.61 0.01 20.02
C ALA A 47 -23.51 -0.73 19.02
N GLU A 48 -23.75 -0.16 17.85
CA GLU A 48 -24.77 -0.60 16.90
C GLU A 48 -24.19 -1.22 15.62
N VAL A 49 -22.90 -1.00 15.33
CA VAL A 49 -22.23 -1.57 14.16
C VAL A 49 -21.93 -3.05 14.38
N ASP A 50 -22.33 -3.88 13.41
CA ASP A 50 -22.06 -5.31 13.36
C ASP A 50 -20.76 -5.59 12.57
N ASP A 51 -19.71 -6.00 13.29
CA ASP A 51 -18.38 -6.31 12.74
C ASP A 51 -18.37 -7.47 11.72
N GLU A 52 -19.37 -8.35 11.74
CA GLU A 52 -19.47 -9.44 10.75
C GLU A 52 -19.99 -8.95 9.39
N ARG A 53 -20.65 -7.78 9.37
CA ARG A 53 -21.33 -7.24 8.19
C ARG A 53 -20.80 -5.88 7.74
N SER A 54 -20.07 -5.18 8.59
CA SER A 54 -19.56 -3.84 8.36
C SER A 54 -18.06 -3.76 8.61
N THR A 55 -17.38 -2.91 7.83
CA THR A 55 -15.97 -2.55 8.05
C THR A 55 -15.81 -1.15 8.62
N GLU A 56 -16.89 -0.53 9.11
CA GLU A 56 -16.88 0.88 9.53
C GLU A 56 -15.81 1.19 10.58
N HIS A 57 -15.66 0.36 11.61
CA HIS A 57 -14.62 0.56 12.64
C HIS A 57 -13.21 0.51 12.05
N PHE A 58 -12.97 -0.43 11.13
CA PHE A 58 -11.68 -0.52 10.44
C PHE A 58 -11.45 0.69 9.53
N GLU A 59 -12.45 1.09 8.74
CA GLU A 59 -12.36 2.24 7.84
C GLU A 59 -12.20 3.55 8.60
N ASN A 60 -12.70 3.68 9.83
CA ASN A 60 -12.46 4.84 10.68
C ASN A 60 -10.95 5.10 10.87
N VAL A 61 -10.20 4.03 11.14
CA VAL A 61 -8.75 4.08 11.30
C VAL A 61 -8.03 4.11 9.95
N GLN A 62 -8.44 3.29 8.98
CA GLN A 62 -7.75 3.17 7.70
C GLN A 62 -7.88 4.42 6.83
N SER A 63 -9.07 5.03 6.80
CA SER A 63 -9.33 6.23 5.98
C SER A 63 -8.59 7.47 6.48
N THR A 64 -8.29 7.53 7.79
CA THR A 64 -7.59 8.62 8.48
C THR A 64 -6.08 8.41 8.63
N ASN A 65 -5.56 7.28 8.14
CA ASN A 65 -4.14 7.09 7.89
C ASN A 65 -3.81 7.48 6.44
N TRP A 66 -3.34 8.71 6.23
CA TRP A 66 -3.03 9.25 4.90
C TRP A 66 -1.55 9.07 4.53
N GLN A 67 -1.27 7.98 3.83
CA GLN A 67 0.05 7.64 3.29
C GLN A 67 0.14 7.94 1.78
N THR A 68 1.33 7.83 1.20
CA THR A 68 1.59 8.05 -0.25
C THR A 68 0.98 6.97 -1.14
N VAL A 69 0.79 5.76 -0.59
CA VAL A 69 0.02 4.67 -1.19
C VAL A 69 -0.90 4.08 -0.12
N ARG A 70 -2.08 3.60 -0.52
CA ARG A 70 -3.02 2.95 0.40
C ARG A 70 -3.43 1.58 -0.11
N TRP A 71 -3.24 0.58 0.74
CA TRP A 71 -3.78 -0.75 0.56
C TRP A 71 -5.26 -0.75 0.97
N LYS A 72 -6.15 -1.22 0.10
CA LYS A 72 -7.60 -1.21 0.36
C LYS A 72 -8.14 -2.64 0.32
N PRO A 73 -8.60 -3.19 1.46
CA PRO A 73 -9.29 -4.47 1.45
C PRO A 73 -10.60 -4.41 0.66
N PRO A 74 -11.08 -5.57 0.17
CA PRO A 74 -12.43 -5.65 -0.36
C PRO A 74 -13.45 -5.44 0.78
N PRO A 75 -14.61 -4.80 0.52
CA PRO A 75 -15.69 -4.71 1.50
C PRO A 75 -16.31 -6.10 1.75
N PRO A 76 -17.17 -6.26 2.77
CA PRO A 76 -18.01 -7.43 2.91
C PRO A 76 -18.86 -7.67 1.65
N ARG A 77 -19.15 -8.95 1.35
CA ARG A 77 -20.03 -9.28 0.22
C ARG A 77 -21.48 -9.05 0.61
N GLU A 78 -22.22 -8.32 -0.21
CA GLU A 78 -23.65 -8.09 -0.03
C GLU A 78 -24.50 -9.32 -0.40
N GLY A 79 -23.95 -10.27 -1.17
CA GLY A 79 -24.60 -11.53 -1.51
C GLY A 79 -23.75 -12.40 -2.45
N PRO A 80 -24.20 -13.63 -2.75
CA PRO A 80 -23.42 -14.59 -3.56
C PRO A 80 -23.08 -14.10 -4.97
N ASN A 81 -23.96 -13.29 -5.58
CA ASN A 81 -23.85 -12.83 -6.97
C ASN A 81 -23.77 -11.29 -7.09
N ALA A 82 -23.63 -10.58 -5.97
CA ALA A 82 -23.48 -9.12 -6.02
C ALA A 82 -22.12 -8.75 -6.62
N PRO A 83 -22.03 -7.70 -7.47
CA PRO A 83 -20.75 -7.17 -7.93
C PRO A 83 -19.84 -6.88 -6.73
N HIS A 84 -18.62 -7.42 -6.75
CA HIS A 84 -17.72 -7.35 -5.61
C HIS A 84 -16.34 -6.84 -6.04
N ILE A 85 -15.92 -5.74 -5.44
CA ILE A 85 -14.62 -5.14 -5.73
C ILE A 85 -13.53 -5.86 -4.94
N GLY A 86 -12.43 -6.18 -5.61
CA GLY A 86 -11.30 -6.90 -5.00
C GLY A 86 -10.36 -6.02 -4.17
N TRP A 87 -9.21 -6.60 -3.85
CA TRP A 87 -8.06 -5.91 -3.26
C TRP A 87 -7.56 -4.81 -4.19
N ARG A 88 -7.29 -3.63 -3.62
CA ARG A 88 -6.86 -2.46 -4.41
C ARG A 88 -5.66 -1.78 -3.78
N VAL A 89 -4.94 -1.06 -4.62
CA VAL A 89 -3.90 -0.11 -4.23
C VAL A 89 -4.32 1.25 -4.77
N GLU A 90 -4.26 2.27 -3.92
CA GLU A 90 -4.48 3.67 -4.28
C GLU A 90 -3.14 4.40 -4.30
N PHE A 91 -2.79 5.03 -5.42
CA PHE A 91 -1.59 5.85 -5.57
C PHE A 91 -1.94 7.32 -5.30
N ARG A 92 -1.29 7.96 -4.33
CA ARG A 92 -1.76 9.22 -3.74
C ARG A 92 -0.75 10.36 -3.77
N SER A 93 0.42 10.16 -4.39
CA SER A 93 1.51 11.12 -4.36
C SER A 93 1.53 12.08 -5.56
N MET A 94 0.60 11.97 -6.50
CA MET A 94 0.52 12.90 -7.64
C MET A 94 -0.11 14.23 -7.22
N GLU A 95 0.48 15.35 -7.65
CA GLU A 95 -0.16 16.66 -7.60
C GLU A 95 -1.13 16.82 -8.77
N VAL A 96 -2.24 17.52 -8.54
CA VAL A 96 -3.19 17.87 -9.60
C VAL A 96 -2.58 18.92 -10.53
N GLN A 97 -2.78 18.74 -11.84
CA GLN A 97 -2.29 19.64 -12.88
C GLN A 97 -3.39 20.59 -13.35
N LEU A 98 -3.00 21.66 -14.06
CA LEU A 98 -3.93 22.71 -14.48
C LEU A 98 -4.92 22.23 -15.55
N THR A 99 -4.49 21.30 -16.41
CA THR A 99 -5.32 20.84 -17.53
C THR A 99 -5.77 19.39 -17.37
N ASP A 100 -6.95 19.08 -17.92
CA ASP A 100 -7.46 17.71 -17.99
C ASP A 100 -6.51 16.79 -18.78
N PHE A 101 -5.85 17.34 -19.80
CA PHE A 101 -4.88 16.60 -20.60
C PHE A 101 -3.68 16.14 -19.75
N GLU A 102 -3.09 17.04 -18.95
CA GLU A 102 -1.96 16.70 -18.07
C GLU A 102 -2.37 15.69 -16.99
N ASN A 103 -3.54 15.87 -16.37
CA ASN A 103 -4.08 14.94 -15.39
C ASN A 103 -4.35 13.55 -16.01
N ALA A 104 -4.91 13.51 -17.22
CA ALA A 104 -5.12 12.27 -17.96
C ALA A 104 -3.79 11.60 -18.33
N ALA A 105 -2.78 12.37 -18.76
CA ALA A 105 -1.46 11.85 -19.08
C ALA A 105 -0.79 11.17 -17.87
N PHE A 106 -0.81 11.81 -16.70
CA PHE A 106 -0.28 11.21 -15.48
C PHE A 106 -1.08 9.97 -15.03
N THR A 107 -2.40 10.00 -15.18
CA THR A 107 -3.26 8.84 -14.87
C THR A 107 -2.91 7.64 -15.75
N VAL A 108 -2.83 7.85 -17.07
CA VAL A 108 -2.44 6.79 -18.02
C VAL A 108 -1.02 6.31 -17.74
N PHE A 109 -0.09 7.21 -17.43
CA PHE A 109 1.28 6.85 -17.08
C PHE A 109 1.33 5.88 -15.87
N VAL A 110 0.62 6.18 -14.78
CA VAL A 110 0.55 5.29 -13.60
C VAL A 110 -0.05 3.93 -13.97
N VAL A 111 -1.10 3.91 -14.79
CA VAL A 111 -1.70 2.64 -15.28
C VAL A 111 -0.69 1.83 -16.10
N LEU A 112 0.07 2.46 -17.00
CA LEU A 112 1.08 1.76 -17.79
C LEU A 112 2.23 1.25 -16.92
N VAL A 113 2.71 2.05 -15.96
CA VAL A 113 3.75 1.63 -15.02
C VAL A 113 3.31 0.43 -14.20
N THR A 114 2.09 0.43 -13.66
CA THR A 114 1.58 -0.73 -12.90
C THR A 114 1.46 -1.98 -13.77
N ARG A 115 1.04 -1.86 -15.04
CA ARG A 115 1.02 -2.98 -15.99
C ARG A 115 2.42 -3.51 -16.29
N VAL A 116 3.42 -2.64 -16.45
CA VAL A 116 4.82 -3.03 -16.65
C VAL A 116 5.36 -3.78 -15.43
N ILE A 117 5.10 -3.28 -14.22
CA ILE A 117 5.53 -3.95 -12.98
C ILE A 117 5.00 -5.38 -12.91
N LEU A 118 3.71 -5.58 -13.22
CA LEU A 118 3.07 -6.90 -13.16
C LEU A 118 3.50 -7.80 -14.32
N ALA A 119 3.58 -7.27 -15.55
CA ALA A 119 3.89 -8.07 -16.74
C ALA A 119 5.32 -8.62 -16.72
N PHE A 120 6.26 -7.90 -16.11
CA PHE A 120 7.67 -8.29 -16.03
C PHE A 120 8.10 -8.77 -14.65
N ASP A 121 7.16 -8.91 -13.70
CA ASP A 121 7.42 -9.31 -12.32
C ASP A 121 8.57 -8.51 -11.69
N LEU A 122 8.51 -7.18 -11.83
CA LEU A 122 9.62 -6.31 -11.44
C LEU A 122 9.77 -6.27 -9.92
N ASN A 123 10.95 -6.63 -9.45
CA ASN A 123 11.33 -6.43 -8.06
C ASN A 123 11.75 -4.96 -7.88
N LEU A 124 10.91 -4.17 -7.22
CA LEU A 124 11.16 -2.76 -6.91
C LEU A 124 11.54 -2.48 -5.45
N TYR A 125 11.82 -3.52 -4.65
CA TYR A 125 12.14 -3.34 -3.23
C TYR A 125 13.35 -2.43 -3.05
N LEU A 126 13.17 -1.44 -2.16
CA LEU A 126 14.17 -0.48 -1.71
C LEU A 126 14.00 -0.32 -0.18
N PRO A 127 15.09 -0.16 0.60
CA PRO A 127 14.95 0.17 2.03
C PRO A 127 14.07 1.39 2.23
N LEU A 128 13.13 1.32 3.18
CA LEU A 128 12.15 2.39 3.44
C LEU A 128 12.85 3.72 3.78
N SER A 129 13.99 3.69 4.48
CA SER A 129 14.79 4.88 4.76
C SER A 129 15.25 5.64 3.50
N LYS A 130 15.47 4.95 2.38
CA LYS A 130 15.80 5.60 1.10
C LYS A 130 14.55 6.15 0.41
N VAL A 131 13.39 5.54 0.63
CA VAL A 131 12.10 6.08 0.17
C VAL A 131 11.78 7.36 0.94
N ASP A 132 11.99 7.38 2.25
CA ASP A 132 11.81 8.57 3.09
C ASP A 132 12.75 9.71 2.66
N GLU A 133 14.01 9.37 2.35
CA GLU A 133 14.95 10.35 1.82
C GLU A 133 14.53 10.89 0.45
N ASN A 134 14.03 10.03 -0.45
CA ASN A 134 13.45 10.45 -1.72
C ASN A 134 12.27 11.42 -1.51
N MET A 135 11.36 11.11 -0.56
CA MET A 135 10.25 12.01 -0.24
C MET A 135 10.73 13.37 0.25
N ARG A 136 11.78 13.41 1.10
CA ARG A 136 12.39 14.67 1.54
C ARG A 136 12.99 15.46 0.37
N ARG A 137 13.74 14.81 -0.53
CA ARG A 137 14.35 15.45 -1.71
C ARG A 137 13.30 15.98 -2.69
N ALA A 138 12.16 15.28 -2.84
CA ALA A 138 11.09 15.67 -3.76
C ALA A 138 10.48 17.05 -3.45
N HIS A 139 10.57 17.53 -2.21
CA HIS A 139 10.04 18.84 -1.81
C HIS A 139 10.96 20.02 -2.18
N ALA A 140 12.20 19.77 -2.60
CA ALA A 140 13.12 20.86 -2.95
C ALA A 140 12.67 21.59 -4.22
N ARG A 141 12.81 22.93 -4.24
CA ARG A 141 12.54 23.72 -5.45
C ARG A 141 13.50 23.29 -6.57
N GLY A 142 12.94 22.90 -7.71
CA GLY A 142 13.72 22.39 -8.83
C GLY A 142 14.21 20.96 -8.65
N ALA A 143 13.62 20.17 -7.74
CA ALA A 143 14.02 18.78 -7.50
C ALA A 143 14.01 17.92 -8.77
N VAL A 144 13.08 18.17 -9.70
CA VAL A 144 12.97 17.44 -10.97
C VAL A 144 14.23 17.55 -11.85
N THR A 145 14.97 18.66 -11.78
CA THR A 145 16.20 18.87 -12.59
C THR A 145 17.48 18.85 -11.75
N GLY A 146 17.42 19.18 -10.47
CA GLY A 146 18.59 19.37 -9.62
C GLY A 146 18.87 18.23 -8.62
N GLU A 147 17.86 17.47 -8.21
CA GLU A 147 18.01 16.43 -7.20
C GLU A 147 18.30 15.06 -7.82
N ARG A 148 18.79 14.15 -7.00
CA ARG A 148 18.97 12.74 -7.37
C ARG A 148 18.12 11.86 -6.48
N PHE A 149 17.55 10.81 -7.03
CA PHE A 149 16.67 9.90 -6.30
C PHE A 149 17.25 8.48 -6.30
N PHE A 150 17.02 7.77 -5.20
CA PHE A 150 17.36 6.36 -5.11
C PHE A 150 16.34 5.55 -5.90
N VAL A 151 16.84 4.84 -6.91
CA VAL A 151 16.07 3.88 -7.70
C VAL A 151 16.84 2.58 -7.76
N ARG A 152 16.11 1.46 -7.78
CA ARG A 152 16.72 0.15 -7.88
C ARG A 152 17.34 -0.06 -9.27
N LYS A 153 18.59 -0.50 -9.34
CA LYS A 153 19.31 -0.68 -10.60
C LYS A 153 18.95 -1.96 -11.35
N HIS A 154 18.69 -3.05 -10.62
CA HIS A 154 18.39 -4.37 -11.20
C HIS A 154 16.98 -4.78 -10.77
N MET A 155 16.01 -4.53 -11.64
CA MET A 155 14.57 -4.72 -11.35
C MET A 155 14.03 -6.06 -11.85
N ALA A 156 14.61 -6.63 -12.91
CA ALA A 156 14.19 -7.93 -13.41
C ALA A 156 14.52 -9.02 -12.38
N PRO A 157 13.65 -10.05 -12.24
CA PRO A 157 13.96 -11.21 -11.43
C PRO A 157 15.23 -11.88 -11.97
N PRO A 158 16.07 -12.47 -11.09
CA PRO A 158 17.24 -13.21 -11.54
C PRO A 158 16.79 -14.38 -12.44
N PRO A 159 17.60 -14.78 -13.44
CA PRO A 159 17.31 -15.96 -14.25
C PRO A 159 17.06 -17.16 -13.33
N GLN A 160 15.98 -17.90 -13.56
CA GLN A 160 15.71 -19.11 -12.80
C GLN A 160 16.89 -20.09 -12.99
N PRO A 161 17.52 -20.58 -11.91
CA PRO A 161 18.53 -21.62 -12.01
C PRO A 161 17.83 -22.91 -12.46
N GLY A 162 17.81 -23.19 -13.77
CA GLY A 162 17.25 -24.45 -14.29
C GLY A 162 16.62 -24.43 -15.68
N GLY A 163 16.49 -23.28 -16.35
CA GLY A 163 16.06 -23.21 -17.75
C GLY A 163 17.15 -23.63 -18.74
N GLY A 164 17.77 -24.80 -18.52
CA GLY A 164 18.71 -25.38 -19.47
C GLY A 164 17.99 -25.65 -20.78
N GLY A 165 18.38 -24.92 -21.82
CA GLY A 165 17.95 -25.19 -23.19
C GLY A 165 18.24 -26.64 -23.54
N GLY A 166 17.20 -27.45 -23.60
CA GLY A 166 17.22 -28.75 -24.26
C GLY A 166 17.38 -28.53 -25.75
N GLY A 167 18.62 -28.36 -26.19
CA GLY A 167 18.99 -28.57 -27.58
C GLY A 167 18.71 -30.04 -27.93
N GLY A 168 17.64 -30.26 -28.69
CA GLY A 168 17.36 -31.52 -29.36
C GLY A 168 17.58 -31.33 -30.85
N GLY A 169 18.85 -31.40 -31.28
CA GLY A 169 19.18 -31.72 -32.67
C GLY A 169 19.24 -33.24 -32.85
N GLY A 170 18.67 -33.74 -33.94
CA GLY A 170 18.92 -35.08 -34.45
C GLY A 170 17.68 -35.80 -34.98
N GLY A 171 17.64 -35.98 -36.32
CA GLY A 171 16.72 -36.88 -37.02
C GLY A 171 16.03 -36.24 -38.20
#